data_AF-A0A2V5ZKC8-F1
#
_entry.id   AF-A0A2V5ZKC8-F1
#
_cell.length_a   1.000
_cell.length_b   1.000
_cell.length_c   1.000
_cell.angle_alpha   90.00
_cell.angle_beta   90.00
_cell.angle_gamma   90.00
#
_symmetry.space_group_name_H-M   'P 1'
#
loop_
_entity.id
_entity.type
_entity.pdbx_description
1 polymer ?
#
loop_
_entity_poly.entity_id
_entity_poly.type
_entity_poly.pdbx_seq_one_letter_code
_entity_poly.pdbx_strand_id
1 'polypeptide(L)'
;MTSQVPTRAQIPDSDKWDLSHLFANVDKWKEDFRWIEQTYPRIKQWKGKLGASAKNLAECLEFEKTLDLKIERLYHFASLQLAEDSANTE
;
A
#
# COMPACT_ATOMS: atom_id res chain seq x y z
N MET A 1 39.78 0.01 -17.29
CA MET A 1 39.12 0.96 -16.37
C MET A 1 37.85 0.32 -15.88
N THR A 2 37.70 0.09 -14.58
CA THR A 2 36.48 -0.45 -13.99
C THR A 2 35.43 0.65 -13.94
N SER A 3 34.41 0.57 -14.80
CA SER A 3 33.27 1.48 -14.73
C SER A 3 32.53 1.21 -13.42
N GLN A 4 32.35 2.23 -12.59
CA GLN A 4 31.62 2.12 -11.33
C GLN A 4 30.12 2.00 -11.64
N VAL A 5 29.45 1.04 -11.02
CA VAL A 5 27.98 0.92 -11.13
C VAL A 5 27.35 2.09 -10.34
N PRO A 6 26.46 2.89 -10.95
CA PRO A 6 25.83 4.01 -10.28
C PRO A 6 24.88 3.53 -9.16
N THR A 7 24.77 4.31 -8.09
CA THR A 7 23.74 4.11 -7.06
C THR A 7 22.38 4.60 -7.55
N ARG A 8 21.29 4.15 -6.94
CA ARG A 8 19.93 4.57 -7.31
C ARG A 8 19.76 6.10 -7.29
N ALA A 9 20.38 6.76 -6.31
CA ALA A 9 20.38 8.22 -6.17
C ALA A 9 21.10 8.96 -7.32
N GLN A 10 22.02 8.31 -8.03
CA GLN A 10 22.78 8.90 -9.15
C GLN A 10 22.06 8.77 -10.50
N ILE A 11 20.97 8.01 -10.57
CA ILE A 11 20.16 7.87 -11.79
C ILE A 11 19.30 9.13 -11.99
N PRO A 12 19.17 9.65 -13.24
CA PRO A 12 18.25 10.75 -13.54
C PRO A 12 16.79 10.39 -13.24
N ASP A 13 15.98 11.34 -12.76
CA ASP A 13 14.56 11.07 -12.44
C ASP A 13 13.73 10.68 -13.67
N SER A 14 14.12 11.10 -14.87
CA SER A 14 13.50 10.68 -16.14
C SER A 14 13.55 9.17 -16.38
N ASP A 15 14.52 8.50 -15.75
CA ASP A 15 14.78 7.07 -15.91
C ASP A 15 14.27 6.27 -14.69
N LYS A 16 13.53 6.93 -13.79
CA LYS A 16 12.88 6.34 -12.62
C LYS A 16 11.38 6.27 -12.86
N TRP A 17 10.73 5.25 -12.31
CA TRP A 17 9.28 5.33 -12.12
C TRP A 17 8.95 6.45 -11.12
N ASP A 18 7.78 7.05 -11.26
CA ASP A 18 7.28 8.05 -10.33
C ASP A 18 6.31 7.41 -9.34
N LEU A 19 6.78 7.16 -8.11
CA LEU A 19 5.96 6.62 -7.03
C LEU A 19 5.03 7.65 -6.39
N SER A 20 5.14 8.94 -6.75
CA SER A 20 4.27 10.02 -6.21
C SER A 20 2.79 9.80 -6.56
N HIS A 21 2.52 9.08 -7.67
CA HIS A 21 1.20 8.65 -8.07
C HIS A 21 0.56 7.65 -7.09
N LEU A 22 1.38 6.86 -6.39
CA LEU A 22 0.94 5.98 -5.31
C LEU A 22 0.96 6.73 -3.98
N PHE A 23 2.05 7.35 -3.57
CA PHE A 23 2.09 8.20 -2.38
C PHE A 23 3.08 9.34 -2.58
N ALA A 24 2.67 10.56 -2.22
CA ALA A 24 3.54 11.74 -2.32
C ALA A 24 4.85 11.58 -1.53
N ASN A 25 4.81 10.83 -0.42
CA ASN A 25 5.97 10.49 0.41
C ASN A 25 5.64 9.33 1.38
N VAL A 26 6.66 8.87 2.10
CA VAL A 26 6.56 7.82 3.12
C VAL A 26 5.62 8.20 4.27
N ASP A 27 5.49 9.49 4.62
CA ASP A 27 4.58 9.90 5.69
C ASP A 27 3.11 9.68 5.31
N LYS A 28 2.75 9.92 4.05
CA LYS A 28 1.40 9.61 3.53
C LYS A 28 1.14 8.11 3.44
N TRP A 29 2.16 7.33 3.12
CA TRP A 29 2.09 5.88 3.21
C TRP A 29 1.85 5.43 4.67
N LYS A 30 2.58 5.99 5.65
CA LYS A 30 2.44 5.68 7.09
C LYS A 30 1.06 6.07 7.62
N GLU A 31 0.49 7.18 7.14
CA GLU A 31 -0.87 7.62 7.48
C GLU A 31 -1.91 6.56 7.07
N ASP A 32 -1.88 6.12 5.81
CA ASP A 32 -2.79 5.09 5.30
C ASP A 32 -2.57 3.74 5.97
N PHE A 33 -1.32 3.37 6.28
CA PHE A 33 -1.00 2.16 7.03
C PHE A 33 -1.66 2.16 8.42
N ARG A 34 -1.51 3.25 9.19
CA ARG A 34 -2.14 3.40 10.51
C ARG A 34 -3.67 3.34 10.41
N TRP A 35 -4.25 3.94 9.36
CA TRP A 35 -5.68 3.87 9.13
C TRP A 35 -6.15 2.42 8.93
N ILE A 36 -5.40 1.61 8.17
CA ILE A 36 -5.70 0.18 7.98
C ILE A 36 -5.58 -0.57 9.30
N GLU A 37 -4.50 -0.39 10.06
CA GLU A 37 -4.32 -1.04 11.37
C GLU A 37 -5.49 -0.78 12.33
N GLN A 38 -6.00 0.45 12.34
CA GLN A 38 -7.13 0.83 13.18
C GLN A 38 -8.48 0.35 12.64
N THR A 39 -8.62 0.29 11.31
CA THR A 39 -9.90 -0.02 10.66
C THR A 39 -10.13 -1.52 10.52
N TYR A 40 -9.09 -2.28 10.19
CA TYR A 40 -9.16 -3.72 9.93
C TYR A 40 -9.91 -4.52 11.02
N PRO A 41 -9.71 -4.28 12.34
CA PRO A 41 -10.45 -4.98 13.39
C PRO A 41 -11.97 -4.85 13.31
N ARG A 42 -12.49 -3.79 12.67
CA ARG A 42 -13.94 -3.58 12.50
C ARG A 42 -14.59 -4.68 11.67
N ILE A 43 -13.85 -5.45 10.87
CA ILE A 43 -14.39 -6.59 10.12
C ILE A 43 -15.10 -7.61 11.00
N LYS A 44 -14.71 -7.69 12.28
CA LYS A 44 -15.34 -8.57 13.28
C LYS A 44 -16.83 -8.25 13.49
N GLN A 45 -17.30 -7.05 13.16
CA GLN A 45 -18.70 -6.65 13.36
C GLN A 45 -19.70 -7.47 12.52
N TRP A 46 -19.25 -8.06 11.40
CA TRP A 46 -20.06 -8.91 10.52
C TRP A 46 -20.01 -10.41 10.88
N LYS A 47 -19.17 -10.82 11.84
CA LYS A 47 -19.05 -12.22 12.26
C LYS A 47 -20.42 -12.76 12.71
N GLY A 48 -20.88 -13.83 12.05
CA GLY A 48 -22.17 -14.47 12.34
C GLY A 48 -23.40 -13.71 11.84
N LYS A 49 -23.24 -12.59 11.12
CA LYS A 49 -24.36 -11.75 10.64
C LYS A 49 -24.55 -11.76 9.13
N LEU A 50 -23.62 -12.33 8.36
CA LEU A 50 -23.64 -12.30 6.88
C LEU A 50 -24.89 -12.95 6.28
N GLY A 51 -25.35 -14.08 6.85
CA GLY A 51 -26.54 -14.78 6.37
C GLY A 51 -27.87 -14.14 6.78
N ALA A 52 -27.87 -13.10 7.62
CA ALA A 52 -29.11 -12.50 8.12
C ALA A 52 -29.83 -11.62 7.07
N SER A 53 -29.10 -11.07 6.09
CA SER A 53 -29.70 -10.36 4.95
C SER A 53 -28.69 -10.13 3.82
N ALA A 54 -29.18 -9.93 2.60
CA ALA A 54 -28.35 -9.49 1.46
C ALA A 54 -27.66 -8.14 1.73
N LYS A 55 -28.31 -7.25 2.51
CA LYS A 55 -27.75 -5.96 2.91
C LYS A 55 -26.49 -6.14 3.78
N ASN A 56 -26.52 -7.03 4.76
CA ASN A 56 -25.35 -7.29 5.62
C ASN A 56 -24.15 -7.81 4.82
N LEU A 57 -24.41 -8.67 3.83
CA LEU A 57 -23.37 -9.16 2.93
C LEU A 57 -22.79 -8.02 2.09
N ALA A 58 -23.63 -7.20 1.46
CA ALA A 58 -23.20 -6.07 0.66
C ALA A 58 -22.35 -5.07 1.45
N GLU A 59 -22.75 -4.74 2.69
CA GLU A 59 -21.99 -3.85 3.56
C GLU A 59 -20.62 -4.43 3.96
N CYS A 60 -20.54 -5.74 4.18
CA CYS A 60 -19.27 -6.41 4.47
C CYS A 60 -18.33 -6.37 3.26
N LEU A 61 -18.84 -6.70 2.07
CA LEU A 61 -18.06 -6.71 0.83
C LEU A 61 -17.56 -5.30 0.47
N GLU A 62 -18.38 -4.27 0.68
CA GLU A 62 -17.96 -2.88 0.43
C GLU A 62 -16.84 -2.45 1.38
N PHE A 63 -16.93 -2.86 2.64
CA PHE A 63 -15.89 -2.60 3.63
C PHE A 63 -14.58 -3.34 3.30
N GLU A 64 -14.66 -4.62 2.95
CA GLU A 64 -13.52 -5.44 2.54
C GLU A 64 -12.84 -4.83 1.31
N LYS A 65 -13.62 -4.51 0.26
CA LYS A 65 -13.11 -3.83 -0.95
C LYS A 65 -12.38 -2.53 -0.62
N THR A 66 -12.90 -1.73 0.31
CA THR A 66 -12.27 -0.46 0.72
C THR A 66 -10.92 -0.69 1.40
N LEU A 67 -10.81 -1.73 2.24
CA LEU A 67 -9.54 -2.12 2.85
C LEU A 67 -8.56 -2.64 1.80
N ASP A 68 -9.00 -3.57 0.95
CA ASP A 68 -8.16 -4.23 -0.05
C ASP A 68 -7.52 -3.24 -1.01
N LEU A 69 -8.28 -2.26 -1.52
CA LEU A 69 -7.74 -1.23 -2.40
C LEU A 69 -6.63 -0.40 -1.73
N LYS A 70 -6.75 -0.15 -0.42
CA LYS A 70 -5.71 0.57 0.33
C LYS A 70 -4.50 -0.33 0.63
N ILE A 71 -4.74 -1.58 1.00
CA ILE A 71 -3.68 -2.58 1.24
C ILE A 71 -2.86 -2.78 -0.04
N GLU A 72 -3.54 -2.93 -1.18
CA GLU A 72 -2.92 -3.09 -2.50
C GLU A 72 -2.03 -1.89 -2.83
N ARG A 73 -2.53 -0.67 -2.64
CA ARG A 73 -1.76 0.57 -2.88
C ARG A 73 -0.52 0.65 -1.99
N LEU A 74 -0.65 0.35 -0.69
CA LEU A 74 0.48 0.33 0.26
C LEU A 74 1.53 -0.70 -0.14
N TYR A 75 1.10 -1.91 -0.51
CA TYR A 75 1.97 -3.00 -0.92
C TYR A 75 2.75 -2.64 -2.18
N HIS A 76 2.09 -2.12 -3.22
CA HIS A 76 2.76 -1.74 -4.46
C HIS A 76 3.80 -0.63 -4.26
N PHE A 77 3.50 0.36 -3.42
CA PHE A 77 4.48 1.39 -3.11
C PHE A 77 5.75 0.80 -2.47
N ALA A 78 5.58 -0.01 -1.43
CA ALA A 78 6.70 -0.61 -0.70
C ALA A 78 7.48 -1.62 -1.56
N SER A 79 6.78 -2.43 -2.38
CA SER A 79 7.42 -3.42 -3.24
C SER A 79 8.22 -2.78 -4.36
N LEU A 80 7.72 -1.69 -4.96
CA LEU A 80 8.45 -0.93 -5.97
C LEU A 80 9.64 -0.20 -5.35
N GLN A 81 9.49 0.38 -4.15
CA GLN A 81 10.59 1.02 -3.42
C GLN A 81 11.72 0.02 -3.10
N LEU A 82 11.37 -1.20 -2.68
CA LEU A 82 12.35 -2.26 -2.44
C LEU A 82 13.01 -2.75 -3.75
N ALA A 83 12.24 -2.82 -4.84
CA ALA A 83 12.75 -3.27 -6.13
C ALA A 83 13.71 -2.27 -6.78
N GLU A 84 13.55 -0.96 -6.53
CA GLU A 84 14.49 0.04 -7.05
C GLU A 84 15.81 0.10 -6.29
N ASP A 85 15.80 -0.16 -4.98
CA ASP A 85 16.99 -0.20 -4.14
C ASP A 85 16.75 -1.08 -2.90
N SER A 86 17.21 -2.34 -2.98
CA SER A 86 17.05 -3.29 -1.88
C SER A 86 17.90 -2.99 -0.65
N ALA A 87 18.84 -2.04 -0.74
CA ALA A 87 19.66 -1.59 0.38
C ALA A 87 19.06 -0.34 1.07
N ASN A 88 17.96 0.20 0.56
CA ASN A 88 17.23 1.28 1.19
C ASN A 88 16.55 0.81 2.49
N THR A 89 16.67 1.60 3.55
CA THR A 89 16.16 1.29 4.90
C THR A 89 14.96 2.15 5.30
N GLU A 90 14.52 3.07 4.45
CA GLU A 90 13.33 3.90 4.70
C GLU A 90 12.01 3.13 4.67
#